data_AF-A0A7V4DDQ0-F1
#
_entry.id   AF-A0A7V4DDQ0-F1
#
_cell.length_a   1.000
_cell.length_b   1.000
_cell.length_c   1.000
_cell.angle_alpha   90.00
_cell.angle_beta   90.00
_cell.angle_gamma   90.00
#
_symmetry.space_group_name_H-M   'P 1'
#
loop_
_entity.id
_entity.type
_entity.pdbx_description
1 polymer ?
#
loop_
_entity_poly.entity_id
_entity_poly.type
_entity_poly.pdbx_seq_one_letter_code
_entity_poly.pdbx_strand_id
1 'polypeptide(L)'
;MKWLSVSLTILGMLFGVALSGETGNFRQYARTPEETGILVLRGLWVEGGTVHLTVATRGCTTKEDVVAQVVEKELGSDHMPHYELTFLRENPDTCEGELREESLVYDLEDDLHLELPCMLSVTNPVVCSPAKEAFPEESLQEKDLMLREDLRDATIWAVKAEIQRYQESEHPDKDAKISALRETLARLQNMPLEDYPLPSEEHPPEKPPTNFGVLLPPEVREVDVVSPPQRPGDLLEVVGMTRSGPFYHVAGIRGGTFSVFVPSSRYRLKLYLVYRREYFLDIPNYYVYIASWEEH
;
A
#
# COMPACT_ATOMS: atom_id res chain seq x y z
N MET A 1 69.29 -29.76 13.63
CA MET A 1 67.82 -29.75 13.75
C MET A 1 67.37 -28.38 14.23
N LYS A 2 66.88 -27.53 13.34
CA LYS A 2 65.94 -26.44 13.64
C LYS A 2 65.18 -26.16 12.34
N TRP A 3 63.87 -26.23 12.46
CA TRP A 3 62.88 -26.26 11.38
C TRP A 3 62.66 -24.88 10.76
N LEU A 4 62.22 -24.90 9.51
CA LEU A 4 61.66 -23.81 8.72
C LEU A 4 60.37 -23.25 9.34
N SER A 5 60.13 -21.95 9.16
CA SER A 5 58.79 -21.42 8.99
C SER A 5 58.83 -20.23 8.04
N VAL A 6 58.29 -20.45 6.84
CA VAL A 6 57.94 -19.44 5.85
C VAL A 6 56.54 -18.97 6.22
N SER A 7 56.38 -17.69 6.58
CA SER A 7 55.06 -17.09 6.75
C SER A 7 54.55 -16.57 5.41
N LEU A 8 53.54 -17.27 4.90
CA LEU A 8 52.74 -16.93 3.73
C LEU A 8 51.72 -15.85 4.13
N THR A 9 51.83 -14.66 3.58
CA THR A 9 50.85 -13.59 3.79
C THR A 9 49.61 -13.86 2.93
N ILE A 10 48.55 -14.38 3.54
CA ILE A 10 47.24 -14.53 2.91
C ILE A 10 46.59 -13.15 2.87
N LEU A 11 46.46 -12.61 1.67
CA LEU A 11 45.63 -11.45 1.34
C LEU A 11 44.17 -11.88 1.51
N GLY A 12 43.58 -11.56 2.65
CA GLY A 12 42.16 -11.75 2.90
C GLY A 12 41.33 -10.81 2.03
N MET A 13 40.80 -11.33 0.93
CA MET A 13 39.65 -10.75 0.24
C MET A 13 38.44 -10.81 1.17
N LEU A 14 38.11 -9.68 1.77
CA LEU A 14 36.80 -9.41 2.34
C LEU A 14 35.79 -9.40 1.19
N PHE A 15 35.16 -10.54 0.93
CA PHE A 15 33.87 -10.57 0.25
C PHE A 15 32.86 -9.93 1.20
N GLY A 16 32.63 -8.63 0.99
CA GLY A 16 31.51 -7.92 1.58
C GLY A 16 30.23 -8.55 1.07
N VAL A 17 29.48 -9.17 1.99
CA VAL A 17 28.11 -9.59 1.79
C VAL A 17 27.29 -8.33 1.51
N ALA A 18 27.03 -8.04 0.24
CA ALA A 18 25.98 -7.12 -0.14
C ALA A 18 24.65 -7.84 0.06
N LEU A 19 24.08 -7.67 1.26
CA LEU A 19 22.66 -7.92 1.47
C LEU A 19 21.92 -6.84 0.68
N SER A 20 21.57 -7.15 -0.56
CA SER A 20 20.52 -6.45 -1.29
C SER A 20 19.21 -6.72 -0.55
N GLY A 21 18.88 -5.84 0.40
CA GLY A 21 17.51 -5.68 0.85
C GLY A 21 16.71 -5.16 -0.33
N GLU A 22 16.07 -6.08 -1.06
CA GLU A 22 15.08 -5.72 -2.05
C GLU A 22 13.97 -4.95 -1.34
N THR A 23 13.97 -3.64 -1.60
CA THR A 23 12.86 -2.75 -1.36
C THR A 23 11.72 -3.19 -2.27
N GLY A 24 10.85 -4.08 -1.75
CA GLY A 24 9.57 -4.37 -2.36
C GLY A 24 8.74 -3.09 -2.35
N ASN A 25 8.78 -2.37 -3.46
CA ASN A 25 7.91 -1.25 -3.76
C ASN A 25 6.55 -1.87 -4.10
N PHE A 26 5.54 -1.74 -3.24
CA PHE A 26 4.23 -2.35 -3.46
C PHE A 26 3.51 -1.50 -4.51
N ARG A 27 3.74 -1.84 -5.78
CA ARG A 27 3.14 -1.18 -6.93
C ARG A 27 1.63 -1.48 -6.92
N GLN A 28 0.82 -0.43 -6.79
CA GLN A 28 -0.63 -0.46 -6.96
C GLN A 28 -1.00 -1.15 -8.29
N TYR A 29 -2.18 -1.76 -8.37
CA TYR A 29 -2.66 -2.34 -9.63
C TYR A 29 -2.99 -1.24 -10.63
N ALA A 30 -2.40 -1.30 -11.82
CA ALA A 30 -2.76 -0.48 -12.97
C ALA A 30 -3.99 -1.11 -13.64
N ARG A 31 -5.16 -0.53 -13.34
CA ARG A 31 -6.46 -0.93 -13.87
C ARG A 31 -6.83 -0.13 -15.11
N THR A 32 -6.34 1.09 -15.28
CA THR A 32 -6.58 1.88 -16.49
C THR A 32 -5.28 2.09 -17.27
N PRO A 33 -5.33 2.43 -18.57
CA PRO A 33 -4.11 2.70 -19.34
C PRO A 33 -3.26 3.85 -18.77
N GLU A 34 -3.87 4.77 -18.03
CA GLU A 34 -3.22 5.96 -17.47
C GLU A 34 -2.52 5.68 -16.13
N GLU A 35 -2.80 4.54 -15.50
CA GLU A 35 -2.24 4.17 -14.20
C GLU A 35 -0.93 3.40 -14.38
N THR A 36 0.08 3.72 -13.56
CA THR A 36 1.32 2.94 -13.48
C THR A 36 1.22 1.91 -12.36
N GLY A 37 1.97 0.80 -12.48
CA GLY A 37 2.02 -0.26 -11.48
C GLY A 37 1.80 -1.67 -12.04
N ILE A 38 1.39 -2.62 -11.20
CA ILE A 38 1.19 -4.03 -11.62
C ILE A 38 0.01 -4.09 -12.59
N LEU A 39 0.23 -4.53 -13.81
CA LEU A 39 -0.83 -4.58 -14.81
C LEU A 39 -1.93 -5.57 -14.41
N VAL A 40 -3.18 -5.13 -14.59
CA VAL A 40 -4.32 -6.02 -14.66
C VAL A 40 -4.53 -6.42 -16.12
N LEU A 41 -4.31 -7.70 -16.42
CA LEU A 41 -4.34 -8.24 -17.78
C LEU A 41 -5.78 -8.52 -18.21
N ARG A 42 -6.07 -8.34 -19.51
CA ARG A 42 -7.31 -8.77 -20.18
C ARG A 42 -7.20 -10.19 -20.73
N GLY A 43 -5.98 -10.68 -20.89
CA GLY A 43 -5.69 -12.01 -21.41
C GLY A 43 -4.24 -12.36 -21.18
N LEU A 44 -3.99 -13.65 -20.99
CA LEU A 44 -2.67 -14.21 -20.83
C LEU A 44 -2.66 -15.60 -21.47
N TRP A 45 -1.71 -15.85 -22.37
CA TRP A 45 -1.41 -17.20 -22.83
C TRP A 45 0.07 -17.33 -23.15
N VAL A 46 0.56 -18.56 -23.13
CA VAL A 46 1.95 -18.91 -23.41
C VAL A 46 1.95 -19.89 -24.57
N GLU A 47 2.63 -19.54 -25.65
CA GLU A 47 2.70 -20.38 -26.86
C GLU A 47 4.06 -20.22 -27.52
N GLY A 48 4.65 -21.34 -27.96
CA GLY A 48 5.82 -21.31 -28.84
C GLY A 48 7.05 -20.59 -28.30
N GLY A 49 7.27 -20.59 -26.98
CA GLY A 49 8.40 -19.86 -26.37
C GLY A 49 8.13 -18.36 -26.17
N THR A 50 6.88 -17.93 -26.27
CA THR A 50 6.48 -16.54 -26.06
C THR A 50 5.34 -16.42 -25.05
N VAL A 51 5.30 -15.29 -24.34
CA VAL A 51 4.20 -14.89 -23.46
C VAL A 51 3.43 -13.78 -24.14
N HIS A 52 2.13 -14.00 -24.31
CA HIS A 52 1.23 -13.03 -24.88
C HIS A 52 0.35 -12.43 -23.79
N LEU A 53 0.33 -11.10 -23.74
CA LEU A 53 -0.47 -10.31 -22.83
C LEU A 53 -1.50 -9.51 -23.63
N THR A 54 -2.77 -9.61 -23.27
CA THR A 54 -3.75 -8.62 -23.71
C THR A 54 -3.85 -7.53 -22.65
N VAL A 55 -3.60 -6.28 -23.03
CA VAL A 55 -3.64 -5.11 -22.14
C VAL A 55 -4.60 -4.06 -22.67
N ALA A 56 -5.13 -3.22 -21.78
CA ALA A 56 -5.89 -2.04 -22.19
C ALA A 56 -4.94 -0.89 -22.56
N THR A 57 -5.28 -0.14 -23.61
CA THR A 57 -4.50 0.98 -24.13
C THR A 57 -5.41 2.06 -24.75
N ARG A 58 -4.95 3.31 -24.78
CA ARG A 58 -5.49 4.41 -25.60
C ARG A 58 -4.68 4.65 -26.88
N GLY A 59 -3.84 3.70 -27.25
CA GLY A 59 -3.21 3.61 -28.56
C GLY A 59 -1.71 3.86 -28.61
N CYS A 60 -1.05 4.06 -27.47
CA CYS A 60 0.42 4.17 -27.42
C CYS A 60 1.10 3.26 -26.41
N THR A 61 0.41 2.28 -25.83
CA THR A 61 1.08 1.28 -24.98
C THR A 61 1.93 0.35 -25.84
N THR A 62 3.23 0.29 -25.55
CA THR A 62 4.22 -0.57 -26.21
C THR A 62 4.95 -1.47 -25.20
N LYS A 63 5.86 -2.34 -25.68
CA LYS A 63 6.65 -3.21 -24.78
C LYS A 63 7.62 -2.41 -23.92
N GLU A 64 8.01 -1.24 -24.39
CA GLU A 64 8.88 -0.30 -23.70
C GLU A 64 8.19 0.35 -22.49
N ASP A 65 6.85 0.40 -22.49
CA ASP A 65 6.05 0.94 -21.39
C ASP A 65 5.70 -0.11 -20.33
N VAL A 66 5.87 -1.40 -20.69
CA VAL A 66 5.50 -2.56 -19.88
C VAL A 66 6.72 -3.42 -19.62
N VAL A 67 7.30 -3.27 -18.43
CA VAL A 67 8.50 -3.99 -18.01
C VAL A 67 8.10 -5.29 -17.32
N ALA A 68 8.79 -6.38 -17.63
CA ALA A 68 8.68 -7.64 -16.93
C ALA A 68 9.71 -7.70 -15.79
N GLN A 69 9.26 -7.88 -14.56
CA GLN A 69 10.10 -8.31 -13.45
C GLN A 69 10.15 -9.83 -13.43
N VAL A 70 11.37 -10.37 -13.48
CA VAL A 70 11.65 -11.80 -13.48
C VAL A 70 12.32 -12.18 -12.16
N VAL A 71 11.75 -13.16 -11.46
CA VAL A 71 12.34 -13.72 -10.24
C VAL A 71 12.51 -15.22 -10.42
N GLU A 72 13.75 -15.70 -10.33
CA GLU A 72 14.02 -17.14 -10.28
C GLU A 72 13.67 -17.70 -8.89
N LYS A 73 12.92 -18.80 -8.85
CA LYS A 73 12.51 -19.48 -7.63
C LYS A 73 13.31 -20.78 -7.47
N GLU A 74 13.91 -20.97 -6.29
CA GLU A 74 14.49 -22.25 -5.93
C GLU A 74 13.38 -23.26 -5.65
N LEU A 75 13.22 -24.25 -6.52
CA LEU A 75 12.48 -25.46 -6.18
C LEU A 75 13.40 -26.49 -5.56
N GLY A 76 12.95 -27.04 -4.44
CA GLY A 76 13.58 -28.20 -3.84
C GLY A 76 13.57 -29.38 -4.81
N SER A 77 14.76 -29.69 -5.36
CA SER A 77 15.15 -30.95 -6.01
C SER A 77 14.78 -31.21 -7.47
N ASP A 78 14.37 -30.22 -8.27
CA ASP A 78 14.22 -30.40 -9.74
C ASP A 78 15.22 -29.54 -10.53
N HIS A 79 15.79 -30.07 -11.61
CA HIS A 79 16.86 -29.43 -12.41
C HIS A 79 16.35 -28.40 -13.42
N MET A 80 15.05 -28.11 -13.40
CA MET A 80 14.42 -27.16 -14.34
C MET A 80 14.18 -25.82 -13.62
N PRO A 81 14.72 -24.71 -14.14
CA PRO A 81 14.55 -23.40 -13.52
C PRO A 81 13.07 -22.99 -13.52
N HIS A 82 12.64 -22.30 -12.46
CA HIS A 82 11.29 -21.75 -12.35
C HIS A 82 11.37 -20.24 -12.24
N TYR A 83 10.73 -19.55 -13.18
CA TYR A 83 10.65 -18.10 -13.20
C TYR A 83 9.24 -17.63 -12.84
N GLU A 84 9.18 -16.64 -11.96
CA GLU A 84 7.99 -15.87 -11.63
C GLU A 84 8.07 -14.52 -12.35
N LEU A 85 7.11 -14.25 -13.23
CA LEU A 85 6.99 -13.02 -14.00
C LEU A 85 5.90 -12.12 -13.41
N THR A 86 6.23 -10.84 -13.30
CA THR A 86 5.26 -9.77 -13.00
C THR A 86 5.43 -8.65 -14.03
N PHE A 87 4.39 -8.33 -14.79
CA PHE A 87 4.39 -7.25 -15.77
C PHE A 87 3.88 -5.95 -15.17
N LEU A 88 4.61 -4.86 -15.39
CA LEU A 88 4.32 -3.58 -14.76
C LEU A 88 4.31 -2.48 -15.80
N ARG A 89 3.30 -1.61 -15.75
CA ARG A 89 3.26 -0.39 -16.53
C ARG A 89 4.12 0.66 -15.84
N GLU A 90 5.23 1.06 -16.46
CA GLU A 90 6.10 2.11 -15.94
C GLU A 90 5.73 3.48 -16.50
N ASN A 91 5.29 3.52 -17.77
CA ASN A 91 4.83 4.75 -18.40
C ASN A 91 3.31 4.74 -18.59
N PRO A 92 2.59 5.78 -18.16
CA PRO A 92 1.15 5.89 -18.38
C PRO A 92 0.86 6.13 -19.87
N ASP A 93 -0.19 5.47 -20.37
CA ASP A 93 -0.71 5.72 -21.72
C ASP A 93 -1.61 6.94 -21.65
N THR A 94 -1.07 8.08 -22.10
CA THR A 94 -1.74 9.38 -22.07
C THR A 94 -2.29 9.79 -23.43
N CYS A 95 -2.39 8.84 -24.36
CA CYS A 95 -2.89 9.12 -25.70
C CYS A 95 -4.39 9.41 -25.70
N GLU A 96 -4.83 10.29 -26.61
CA GLU A 96 -6.25 10.67 -26.75
C GLU A 96 -7.07 9.66 -27.57
N GLY A 97 -6.58 8.43 -27.75
CA GLY A 97 -7.28 7.40 -28.51
C GLY A 97 -8.39 6.73 -27.71
N GLU A 98 -9.28 6.03 -28.43
CA GLU A 98 -10.32 5.21 -27.82
C GLU A 98 -9.70 4.04 -27.05
N LEU A 99 -10.34 3.69 -25.94
CA LEU A 99 -9.93 2.53 -25.15
C LEU A 99 -10.10 1.24 -25.97
N ARG A 100 -9.00 0.52 -26.14
CA ARG A 100 -8.95 -0.74 -26.88
C ARG A 100 -8.03 -1.74 -26.21
N GLU A 101 -8.06 -2.98 -26.70
CA GLU A 101 -7.15 -4.04 -26.29
C GLU A 101 -6.00 -4.17 -27.29
N GLU A 102 -4.79 -4.35 -26.77
CA GLU A 102 -3.59 -4.57 -27.58
C GLU A 102 -2.82 -5.76 -27.04
N SER A 103 -2.22 -6.54 -27.96
CA SER A 103 -1.47 -7.74 -27.63
C SER A 103 0.02 -7.41 -27.58
N LEU A 104 0.63 -7.55 -26.41
CA LEU A 104 2.07 -7.45 -26.21
C LEU A 104 2.66 -8.86 -26.16
N VAL A 105 3.71 -9.10 -26.95
CA VAL A 105 4.33 -10.42 -27.09
C VAL A 105 5.78 -10.37 -26.66
N TYR A 106 6.11 -11.15 -25.64
CA TYR A 106 7.44 -11.26 -25.06
C TYR A 106 8.03 -12.62 -25.39
N ASP A 107 9.19 -12.63 -26.05
CA ASP A 107 10.00 -13.83 -26.23
C ASP A 107 10.68 -14.22 -24.91
N LEU A 108 10.59 -15.50 -24.53
CA LEU A 108 11.13 -15.96 -23.26
C LEU A 108 12.66 -15.88 -23.20
N GLU A 109 13.39 -16.11 -24.31
CA GLU A 109 14.85 -16.04 -24.35
C GLU A 109 15.32 -14.63 -24.70
N ASP A 110 14.74 -14.04 -25.75
CA ASP A 110 15.23 -12.78 -26.33
C ASP A 110 14.76 -11.55 -25.54
N ASP A 111 13.48 -11.49 -25.14
CA ASP A 111 12.94 -10.34 -24.41
C ASP A 111 13.09 -10.49 -22.88
N LEU A 112 12.92 -11.70 -22.36
CA LEU A 112 12.91 -11.97 -20.91
C LEU A 112 14.18 -12.61 -20.37
N HIS A 113 15.10 -13.02 -21.26
CA HIS A 113 16.39 -13.61 -20.89
C HIS A 113 16.29 -14.83 -19.97
N LEU A 114 15.29 -15.68 -20.18
CA LEU A 114 15.08 -16.92 -19.43
C LEU A 114 15.87 -18.08 -20.03
N GLU A 115 16.36 -18.99 -19.18
CA GLU A 115 16.99 -20.23 -19.63
C GLU A 115 15.91 -21.30 -19.91
N LEU A 116 15.79 -21.73 -21.17
CA LEU A 116 14.84 -22.78 -21.58
C LEU A 116 15.47 -24.19 -21.56
N PRO A 117 14.68 -25.25 -21.26
CA PRO A 117 13.27 -25.23 -20.85
C PRO A 117 13.11 -24.81 -19.38
N CYS A 118 12.02 -24.10 -19.08
CA CYS A 118 11.71 -23.62 -17.73
C CYS A 118 10.26 -23.86 -17.32
N MET A 119 9.99 -23.75 -16.03
CA MET A 119 8.64 -23.51 -15.50
C MET A 119 8.39 -22.02 -15.38
N LEU A 120 7.15 -21.61 -15.64
CA LEU A 120 6.75 -20.21 -15.64
C LEU A 120 5.53 -19.99 -14.76
N SER A 121 5.53 -18.90 -13.98
CA SER A 121 4.35 -18.41 -13.27
C SER A 121 4.19 -16.92 -13.51
N VAL A 122 2.99 -16.47 -13.87
CA VAL A 122 2.69 -15.04 -14.04
C VAL A 122 1.82 -14.60 -12.89
N THR A 123 2.22 -13.56 -12.17
CA THR A 123 1.57 -13.10 -10.94
C THR A 123 0.46 -12.06 -11.20
N ASN A 124 0.41 -11.49 -12.40
CA ASN A 124 -0.57 -10.48 -12.76
C ASN A 124 -1.99 -11.02 -12.67
N PRO A 125 -2.93 -10.27 -12.06
CA PRO A 125 -4.33 -10.64 -12.10
C PRO A 125 -4.86 -10.53 -13.55
N VAL A 126 -5.67 -11.51 -13.94
CA VAL A 126 -6.36 -11.53 -15.25
C VAL A 126 -7.85 -11.31 -15.03
N VAL A 127 -8.42 -10.30 -15.68
CA VAL A 127 -9.86 -9.99 -15.59
C VAL A 127 -10.62 -10.65 -16.73
N CYS A 128 -11.45 -11.62 -16.38
CA CYS A 128 -12.38 -12.27 -17.30
C CYS A 128 -13.65 -11.40 -17.47
N SER A 129 -13.58 -10.36 -18.30
CA SER A 129 -14.75 -9.53 -18.66
C SER A 129 -14.96 -9.53 -20.18
N PRO A 130 -16.20 -9.52 -20.70
CA PRO A 130 -16.46 -9.39 -22.13
C PRO A 130 -15.82 -8.10 -22.69
N ALA A 131 -14.97 -8.28 -23.69
CA ALA A 131 -13.96 -7.38 -24.24
C ALA A 131 -14.45 -6.05 -24.90
N LYS A 132 -15.42 -5.33 -24.31
CA LYS A 132 -15.90 -4.04 -24.85
C LYS A 132 -16.23 -2.97 -23.84
N GLU A 133 -16.33 -3.30 -22.57
CA GLU A 133 -16.53 -2.27 -21.55
C GLU A 133 -15.15 -1.84 -21.06
N ALA A 134 -14.97 -0.52 -20.90
CA ALA A 134 -13.89 0.00 -20.08
C ALA A 134 -13.83 -0.82 -18.78
N PHE A 135 -12.65 -0.92 -18.15
CA PHE A 135 -12.64 -1.38 -16.76
C PHE A 135 -13.76 -0.62 -16.07
N PRO A 136 -14.75 -1.29 -15.44
CA PRO A 136 -15.88 -0.59 -14.89
C PRO A 136 -15.28 0.52 -14.03
N GLU A 137 -15.47 1.77 -14.47
CA GLU A 137 -15.03 2.90 -13.67
C GLU A 137 -15.71 2.67 -12.33
N GLU A 138 -14.93 2.48 -11.27
CA GLU A 138 -15.49 2.27 -9.94
C GLU A 138 -16.55 3.34 -9.74
N SER A 139 -17.81 2.90 -9.66
CA SER A 139 -18.91 3.82 -9.57
C SER A 139 -18.69 4.67 -8.30
N LEU A 140 -19.20 5.90 -8.28
CA LEU A 140 -19.11 6.73 -7.06
C LEU A 140 -19.64 5.98 -5.83
N GLN A 141 -20.62 5.09 -6.03
CA GLN A 141 -21.16 4.22 -4.99
C GLN A 141 -20.15 3.17 -4.50
N GLU A 142 -19.38 2.54 -5.40
CA GLU A 142 -18.33 1.58 -5.02
C GLU A 142 -17.16 2.27 -4.33
N LYS A 143 -16.75 3.45 -4.80
CA LYS A 143 -15.71 4.27 -4.14
C LYS A 143 -16.11 4.66 -2.73
N ASP A 144 -17.36 5.10 -2.56
CA ASP A 144 -17.91 5.45 -1.25
C ASP A 144 -17.97 4.23 -0.34
N LEU A 145 -18.39 3.08 -0.84
CA LEU A 145 -18.44 1.82 -0.08
C LEU A 145 -17.04 1.38 0.39
N MET A 146 -16.05 1.41 -0.49
CA MET A 146 -14.66 1.10 -0.13
C MET A 146 -14.11 2.09 0.91
N LEU A 147 -14.37 3.38 0.74
CA LEU A 147 -13.94 4.39 1.71
C LEU A 147 -14.64 4.18 3.07
N ARG A 148 -15.93 3.84 3.09
CA ARG A 148 -16.66 3.53 4.33
C ARG A 148 -16.06 2.33 5.03
N GLU A 149 -15.71 1.28 4.29
CA GLU A 149 -15.07 0.09 4.83
C GLU A 149 -13.72 0.43 5.47
N ASP A 150 -12.85 1.10 4.73
CA ASP A 150 -11.52 1.51 5.20
C ASP A 150 -11.59 2.41 6.45
N LEU A 151 -12.50 3.39 6.46
CA LEU A 151 -12.69 4.28 7.60
C LEU A 151 -13.26 3.56 8.82
N ARG A 152 -14.23 2.65 8.62
CA ARG A 152 -14.78 1.83 9.69
C ARG A 152 -13.71 0.95 10.31
N ASP A 153 -12.89 0.32 9.48
CA ASP A 153 -11.83 -0.59 9.93
C ASP A 153 -10.72 0.17 10.66
N ALA A 154 -10.32 1.35 10.16
CA ALA A 154 -9.39 2.23 10.87
C ALA A 154 -9.97 2.71 12.21
N THR A 155 -11.27 3.00 12.28
CA THR A 155 -11.94 3.38 13.53
C THR A 155 -11.96 2.21 14.52
N ILE A 156 -12.27 1.00 14.05
CA ILE A 156 -12.23 -0.23 14.85
C ILE A 156 -10.82 -0.46 15.40
N TRP A 157 -9.79 -0.29 14.56
CA TRP A 157 -8.40 -0.40 14.96
C TRP A 157 -8.07 0.63 16.05
N ALA A 158 -8.46 1.90 15.88
CA ALA A 158 -8.21 2.96 16.85
C ALA A 158 -8.85 2.66 18.22
N VAL A 159 -10.08 2.15 18.24
CA VAL A 159 -10.76 1.75 19.47
C VAL A 159 -10.05 0.57 20.14
N LYS A 160 -9.59 -0.44 19.37
CA LYS A 160 -8.79 -1.55 19.90
C LYS A 160 -7.47 -1.06 20.49
N ALA A 161 -6.79 -0.13 19.83
CA ALA A 161 -5.55 0.47 20.32
C ALA A 161 -5.77 1.23 21.64
N GLU A 162 -6.88 1.95 21.80
CA GLU A 162 -7.22 2.62 23.06
C GLU A 162 -7.58 1.65 24.18
N ILE A 163 -8.28 0.55 23.87
CA ILE A 163 -8.52 -0.52 24.86
C ILE A 163 -7.18 -1.05 25.37
N GLN A 164 -6.26 -1.38 24.46
CA GLN A 164 -4.92 -1.87 24.81
C GLN A 164 -4.17 -0.83 25.67
N ARG A 165 -4.19 0.44 25.27
CA ARG A 165 -3.56 1.54 26.03
C ARG A 165 -4.11 1.64 27.45
N TYR A 166 -5.42 1.54 27.63
CA TYR A 166 -6.03 1.59 28.97
C TYR A 166 -5.71 0.34 29.81
N GLN A 167 -5.65 -0.84 29.18
CA GLN A 167 -5.26 -2.08 29.87
C GLN A 167 -3.84 -2.00 30.44
N GLU A 168 -2.93 -1.34 29.72
CA GLU A 168 -1.53 -1.11 30.13
C GLU A 168 -1.35 0.09 31.08
N SER A 169 -2.41 0.87 31.31
CA SER A 169 -2.36 2.10 32.13
C SER A 169 -2.71 1.87 33.61
N GLU A 170 -2.27 2.80 34.45
CA GLU A 170 -2.70 2.93 35.85
C GLU A 170 -3.86 3.95 36.01
N HIS A 171 -4.61 4.23 34.94
CA HIS A 171 -5.68 5.23 34.97
C HIS A 171 -6.76 4.83 36.00
N PRO A 172 -7.22 5.74 36.88
CA PRO A 172 -8.14 5.41 37.98
C PRO A 172 -9.45 4.80 37.48
N ASP A 173 -9.98 5.31 36.36
CA ASP A 173 -11.25 4.86 35.78
C ASP A 173 -11.09 3.83 34.64
N LYS A 174 -9.95 3.12 34.56
CA LYS A 174 -9.62 2.28 33.40
C LYS A 174 -10.69 1.24 33.07
N ASP A 175 -11.30 0.61 34.07
CA ASP A 175 -12.29 -0.46 33.84
C ASP A 175 -13.57 0.10 33.21
N ALA A 176 -14.02 1.26 33.67
CA ALA A 176 -15.17 1.97 33.10
C ALA A 176 -14.89 2.41 31.66
N LYS A 177 -13.68 2.95 31.40
CA LYS A 177 -13.25 3.36 30.05
C LYS A 177 -13.18 2.16 29.10
N ILE A 178 -12.58 1.05 29.53
CA ILE A 178 -12.50 -0.19 28.73
C ILE A 178 -13.90 -0.73 28.43
N SER A 179 -14.83 -0.71 29.40
CA SER A 179 -16.21 -1.13 29.17
C SER A 179 -16.90 -0.29 28.09
N ALA A 180 -16.82 1.05 28.19
CA ALA A 180 -17.40 1.96 27.21
C ALA A 180 -16.78 1.81 25.80
N LEU A 181 -15.47 1.57 25.73
CA LEU A 181 -14.78 1.29 24.47
C LEU A 181 -15.19 -0.05 23.86
N ARG A 182 -15.42 -1.09 24.67
CA ARG A 182 -15.93 -2.38 24.19
C ARG A 182 -17.34 -2.28 23.63
N GLU A 183 -18.21 -1.50 24.26
CA GLU A 183 -19.54 -1.21 23.72
C GLU A 183 -19.44 -0.46 22.39
N THR A 184 -18.54 0.53 22.31
CA THR A 184 -18.28 1.28 21.07
C THR A 184 -17.74 0.37 19.97
N LEU A 185 -16.82 -0.54 20.29
CA LEU A 185 -16.28 -1.53 19.36
C LEU A 185 -17.38 -2.45 18.84
N ALA A 186 -18.22 -2.98 19.73
CA ALA A 186 -19.35 -3.83 19.34
C ALA A 186 -20.34 -3.07 18.43
N ARG A 187 -20.62 -1.80 18.72
CA ARG A 187 -21.47 -0.95 17.86
C ARG A 187 -20.87 -0.79 16.46
N LEU A 188 -19.56 -0.51 16.35
CA LEU A 188 -18.89 -0.32 15.07
C LEU A 188 -18.82 -1.62 14.25
N GLN A 189 -18.56 -2.77 14.89
CA GLN A 189 -18.49 -4.07 14.22
C GLN A 189 -19.84 -4.53 13.66
N ASN A 190 -20.94 -4.12 14.29
CA ASN A 190 -22.30 -4.44 13.83
C ASN A 190 -22.91 -3.33 12.96
N MET A 191 -22.18 -2.24 12.68
CA MET A 191 -22.65 -1.14 11.85
C MET A 191 -22.57 -1.53 10.37
N PRO A 192 -23.70 -1.49 9.63
CA PRO A 192 -23.69 -1.60 8.17
C PRO A 192 -22.78 -0.54 7.54
N LEU A 193 -22.14 -0.87 6.42
CA LEU A 193 -21.23 0.07 5.75
C LEU A 193 -21.98 1.32 5.26
N GLU A 194 -23.23 1.14 4.87
CA GLU A 194 -24.16 2.16 4.39
C GLU A 194 -24.54 3.17 5.49
N ASP A 195 -24.38 2.79 6.76
CA ASP A 195 -24.64 3.65 7.92
C ASP A 195 -23.38 4.39 8.41
N TYR A 196 -22.19 4.02 7.93
CA TYR A 196 -20.96 4.72 8.29
C TYR A 196 -20.91 6.08 7.57
N PRO A 197 -20.92 7.21 8.29
CA PRO A 197 -20.99 8.53 7.68
C PRO A 197 -19.64 8.94 7.08
N LEU A 198 -19.68 9.35 5.81
CA LEU A 198 -18.54 10.00 5.15
C LEU A 198 -18.53 11.51 5.46
N PRO A 199 -17.36 12.15 5.54
CA PRO A 199 -17.29 13.61 5.65
C PRO A 199 -17.80 14.28 4.38
N SER A 200 -18.53 15.38 4.55
CA SER A 200 -18.86 16.27 3.44
C SER A 200 -17.68 17.19 3.15
N GLU A 201 -17.21 17.21 1.90
CA GLU A 201 -16.19 18.17 1.46
C GLU A 201 -16.76 19.61 1.34
N GLU A 202 -18.08 19.75 1.17
CA GLU A 202 -18.75 21.05 0.96
C GLU A 202 -19.04 21.79 2.27
N HIS A 203 -19.19 21.06 3.37
CA HIS A 203 -19.54 21.59 4.68
C HIS A 203 -18.64 21.02 5.77
N PRO A 204 -17.38 21.47 5.86
CA PRO A 204 -16.52 21.12 6.99
C PRO A 204 -17.20 21.58 8.30
N PRO A 205 -17.15 20.77 9.38
CA PRO A 205 -17.77 21.14 10.64
C PRO A 205 -17.20 22.47 11.14
N GLU A 206 -18.08 23.39 11.55
CA GLU A 206 -17.70 24.75 11.98
C GLU A 206 -16.73 24.75 13.17
N LYS A 207 -16.74 23.69 13.99
CA LYS A 207 -15.80 23.46 15.10
C LYS A 207 -15.48 21.97 15.24
N PRO A 208 -14.20 21.62 15.51
CA PRO A 208 -13.84 20.25 15.81
C PRO A 208 -14.49 19.79 17.13
N PRO A 209 -14.89 18.51 17.26
CA PRO A 209 -15.51 18.00 18.46
C PRO A 209 -14.54 18.08 19.62
N THR A 210 -15.02 18.72 20.69
CA THR A 210 -14.24 18.96 21.90
C THR A 210 -14.13 17.71 22.79
N ASN A 211 -14.88 16.65 22.48
CA ASN A 211 -14.91 15.43 23.28
C ASN A 211 -13.91 14.38 22.74
N PHE A 212 -13.34 13.59 23.65
CA PHE A 212 -12.55 12.41 23.29
C PHE A 212 -13.45 11.29 22.77
N GLY A 213 -12.92 10.45 21.89
CA GLY A 213 -13.63 9.30 21.33
C GLY A 213 -13.65 9.26 19.80
N VAL A 214 -14.50 8.37 19.30
CA VAL A 214 -14.73 8.15 17.86
C VAL A 214 -15.29 9.41 17.19
N LEU A 215 -14.79 9.74 16.00
CA LEU A 215 -15.21 10.87 15.19
C LEU A 215 -16.06 10.38 14.02
N LEU A 216 -17.37 10.69 14.04
CA LEU A 216 -18.33 10.29 13.01
C LEU A 216 -19.18 11.51 12.61
N PRO A 217 -19.08 12.02 11.38
CA PRO A 217 -18.11 11.61 10.35
C PRO A 217 -16.65 11.94 10.76
N PRO A 218 -15.66 11.23 10.21
CA PRO A 218 -14.25 11.58 10.39
C PRO A 218 -13.94 12.99 9.88
N GLU A 219 -12.97 13.69 10.47
CA GLU A 219 -12.52 14.99 9.92
C GLU A 219 -11.42 14.82 8.89
N VAL A 220 -11.49 15.58 7.79
CA VAL A 220 -10.44 15.58 6.78
C VAL A 220 -9.37 16.62 7.11
N ARG A 221 -8.09 16.23 7.02
CA ARG A 221 -6.93 17.12 7.16
C ARG A 221 -5.89 16.80 6.10
N GLU A 222 -5.22 17.83 5.61
CA GLU A 222 -4.02 17.66 4.80
C GLU A 222 -2.80 18.10 5.60
N VAL A 223 -1.75 17.29 5.58
CA VAL A 223 -0.51 17.58 6.29
C VAL A 223 0.69 17.20 5.45
N ASP A 224 1.78 17.96 5.59
CA ASP A 224 3.08 17.57 5.06
C ASP A 224 3.85 16.80 6.13
N VAL A 225 4.40 15.63 5.79
CA VAL A 225 5.24 14.82 6.68
C VAL A 225 6.68 14.79 6.21
N VAL A 226 7.61 14.83 7.17
CA VAL A 226 9.06 14.75 6.90
C VAL A 226 9.58 13.31 6.83
N SER A 227 8.82 12.38 7.39
CA SER A 227 9.10 10.96 7.38
C SER A 227 7.77 10.19 7.30
N PRO A 228 7.66 9.22 6.40
CA PRO A 228 6.44 8.44 6.26
C PRO A 228 6.31 7.38 7.37
N PRO A 229 5.07 7.02 7.76
CA PRO A 229 4.82 5.94 8.70
C PRO A 229 5.19 4.57 8.10
N GLN A 230 5.56 3.62 8.95
CA GLN A 230 5.95 2.26 8.53
C GLN A 230 4.90 1.22 8.94
N ARG A 231 4.06 1.52 9.93
CA ARG A 231 3.02 0.61 10.43
C ARG A 231 1.91 1.37 11.17
N PRO A 232 0.77 0.71 11.45
CA PRO A 232 -0.23 1.25 12.37
C PRO A 232 0.37 1.50 13.77
N GLY A 233 -0.03 2.61 14.38
CA GLY A 233 0.41 3.11 15.69
C GLY A 233 1.53 4.14 15.62
N ASP A 234 2.28 4.20 14.51
CA ASP A 234 3.36 5.16 14.32
C ASP A 234 2.83 6.61 14.39
N LEU A 235 3.63 7.50 14.96
CA LEU A 235 3.35 8.93 15.03
C LEU A 235 3.84 9.60 13.75
N LEU A 236 2.99 10.36 13.07
CA LEU A 236 3.38 11.16 11.91
C LEU A 236 4.25 12.34 12.33
N GLU A 237 5.42 12.47 11.72
CA GLU A 237 6.30 13.63 11.88
C GLU A 237 5.88 14.73 10.90
N VAL A 238 4.92 15.56 11.33
CA VAL A 238 4.37 16.65 10.51
C VAL A 238 5.32 17.85 10.47
N VAL A 239 5.45 18.49 9.31
CA VAL A 239 6.21 19.74 9.14
C VAL A 239 5.64 20.82 10.07
N GLY A 240 6.51 21.38 10.92
CA GLY A 240 6.11 22.43 11.88
C GLY A 240 5.41 21.90 13.14
N MET A 241 5.37 20.58 13.36
CA MET A 241 4.84 20.01 14.61
C MET A 241 5.65 20.49 15.82
N THR A 242 4.94 20.92 16.87
CA THR A 242 5.54 21.40 18.11
C THR A 242 5.28 20.43 19.26
N ARG A 243 5.86 20.70 20.44
CA ARG A 243 5.59 19.91 21.66
C ARG A 243 4.12 19.97 22.11
N SER A 244 3.34 20.93 21.62
CA SER A 244 1.89 21.06 21.89
C SER A 244 1.00 20.44 20.80
N GLY A 245 1.56 19.61 19.92
CA GLY A 245 0.82 18.94 18.86
C GLY A 245 0.42 19.88 17.71
N PRO A 246 -0.59 19.49 16.90
CA PRO A 246 -1.36 18.24 17.00
C PRO A 246 -0.51 16.98 16.76
N PHE A 247 -0.88 15.87 17.39
CA PHE A 247 -0.25 14.56 17.18
C PHE A 247 -1.16 13.63 16.39
N TYR A 248 -0.61 12.91 15.41
CA TYR A 248 -1.37 12.01 14.54
C TYR A 248 -0.76 10.61 14.56
N HIS A 249 -1.48 9.65 15.14
CA HIS A 249 -1.11 8.24 15.17
C HIS A 249 -1.82 7.50 14.04
N VAL A 250 -1.09 6.74 13.25
CA VAL A 250 -1.69 6.06 12.10
C VAL A 250 -2.54 4.88 12.56
N ALA A 251 -3.79 4.81 12.09
CA ALA A 251 -4.69 3.67 12.29
C ALA A 251 -4.78 2.75 11.07
N GLY A 252 -4.49 3.29 9.88
CA GLY A 252 -4.52 2.57 8.63
C GLY A 252 -4.17 3.47 7.45
N ILE A 253 -4.05 2.86 6.29
CA ILE A 253 -3.77 3.52 5.01
C ILE A 253 -4.58 2.85 3.92
N ARG A 254 -4.96 3.61 2.89
CA ARG A 254 -5.60 3.06 1.69
C ARG A 254 -4.76 1.95 1.08
N GLY A 255 -5.39 0.81 0.81
CA GLY A 255 -4.71 -0.39 0.31
C GLY A 255 -3.90 -1.16 1.36
N GLY A 256 -3.86 -0.70 2.62
CA GLY A 256 -3.39 -1.47 3.77
C GLY A 256 -1.87 -1.64 3.90
N THR A 257 -1.06 -1.08 3.00
CA THR A 257 0.40 -1.28 3.01
C THR A 257 1.18 0.04 3.10
N PHE A 258 2.22 0.05 3.94
CA PHE A 258 3.05 1.24 4.23
C PHE A 258 4.30 1.34 3.35
N SER A 259 4.63 0.26 2.66
CA SER A 259 5.74 0.15 1.71
C SER A 259 5.56 0.97 0.43
N VAL A 260 4.42 1.64 0.26
CA VAL A 260 4.21 2.67 -0.76
C VAL A 260 5.07 3.92 -0.51
N PHE A 261 5.57 4.08 0.72
CA PHE A 261 6.40 5.21 1.08
C PHE A 261 7.89 4.90 0.98
N VAL A 262 8.62 5.79 0.31
CA VAL A 262 10.07 5.77 0.29
C VAL A 262 10.60 6.37 1.60
N PRO A 263 11.49 5.67 2.33
CA PRO A 263 12.08 6.20 3.55
C PRO A 263 12.79 7.53 3.31
N SER A 264 12.62 8.49 4.21
CA SER A 264 13.23 9.83 4.16
C SER A 264 12.74 10.76 3.04
N SER A 265 11.73 10.35 2.27
CA SER A 265 11.01 11.25 1.36
C SER A 265 9.95 12.07 2.12
N ARG A 266 9.61 13.24 1.57
CA ARG A 266 8.55 14.09 2.08
C ARG A 266 7.26 13.80 1.33
N TYR A 267 6.15 13.77 2.06
CA TYR A 267 4.85 13.52 1.45
C TYR A 267 3.81 14.53 1.94
N ARG A 268 2.91 14.92 1.05
CA ARG A 268 1.63 15.52 1.42
C ARG A 268 0.60 14.41 1.57
N LEU A 269 -0.02 14.30 2.74
CA LEU A 269 -0.98 13.25 3.06
C LEU A 269 -2.39 13.84 3.23
N LYS A 270 -3.41 13.16 2.68
CA LYS A 270 -4.82 13.38 3.02
C LYS A 270 -5.22 12.41 4.13
N LEU A 271 -5.51 12.96 5.30
CA LEU A 271 -5.85 12.23 6.51
C LEU A 271 -7.35 12.32 6.82
N TYR A 272 -7.90 11.22 7.31
CA TYR A 272 -9.21 11.17 7.97
C TYR A 272 -8.99 10.90 9.45
N LEU A 273 -9.32 11.87 10.30
CA LEU A 273 -9.25 11.76 11.75
C LEU A 273 -10.46 10.93 12.21
N VAL A 274 -10.21 9.69 12.64
CA VAL A 274 -11.27 8.73 13.00
C VAL A 274 -11.52 8.64 14.50
N TYR A 275 -10.57 9.10 15.33
CA TYR A 275 -10.68 9.04 16.78
C TYR A 275 -9.83 10.13 17.43
N ARG A 276 -10.39 10.87 18.39
CA ARG A 276 -9.67 11.83 19.25
C ARG A 276 -9.27 11.18 20.56
N ARG A 277 -7.96 11.11 20.81
CA ARG A 277 -7.36 10.46 21.98
C ARG A 277 -7.42 11.36 23.20
N GLU A 278 -7.62 10.74 24.35
CA GLU A 278 -7.50 11.39 25.65
C GLU A 278 -6.02 11.60 25.96
N TYR A 279 -5.61 12.86 26.01
CA TYR A 279 -4.23 13.26 26.19
C TYR A 279 -4.14 14.45 27.14
N PHE A 280 -2.99 14.63 27.79
CA PHE A 280 -2.83 15.62 28.84
C PHE A 280 -3.01 17.05 28.30
N LEU A 281 -3.54 17.94 29.16
CA LEU A 281 -3.70 19.39 28.87
C LEU A 281 -4.50 19.69 27.58
N ASP A 282 -5.46 18.84 27.22
CA ASP A 282 -6.31 18.97 26.04
C ASP A 282 -5.54 19.11 24.70
N ILE A 283 -4.26 18.74 24.69
CA ILE A 283 -3.42 18.80 23.50
C ILE A 283 -4.03 17.90 22.42
N PRO A 284 -4.26 18.40 21.19
CA PRO A 284 -4.89 17.61 20.14
C PRO A 284 -4.06 16.37 19.78
N ASN A 285 -4.67 15.20 19.91
CA ASN A 285 -4.04 13.90 19.66
C ASN A 285 -5.08 12.99 19.01
N TYR A 286 -4.76 12.43 17.84
CA TYR A 286 -5.72 11.72 17.01
C TYR A 286 -5.17 10.40 16.50
N TYR A 287 -6.06 9.44 16.26
CA TYR A 287 -5.81 8.37 15.30
C TYR A 287 -6.32 8.78 13.92
N VAL A 288 -5.54 8.48 12.89
CA VAL A 288 -5.81 8.91 11.50
C VAL A 288 -5.72 7.76 10.51
N TYR A 289 -6.58 7.78 9.51
CA TYR A 289 -6.47 6.96 8.31
C TYR A 289 -5.88 7.79 7.16
N ILE A 290 -4.92 7.24 6.42
CA ILE A 290 -4.28 7.91 5.28
C ILE A 290 -4.98 7.49 3.99
N ALA A 291 -5.67 8.42 3.32
CA ALA A 291 -6.47 8.12 2.14
C ALA A 291 -5.74 8.34 0.81
N SER A 292 -4.81 9.29 0.78
CA SER A 292 -3.96 9.55 -0.39
C SER A 292 -2.65 10.20 0.04
N TRP A 293 -1.66 10.11 -0.84
CA TRP A 293 -0.33 10.65 -0.64
C TRP A 293 0.22 11.18 -1.95
N GLU A 294 1.01 12.24 -1.87
CA GLU A 294 1.75 12.84 -2.98
C GLU A 294 3.20 13.06 -2.51
N GLU A 295 4.17 12.56 -3.27
CA GLU A 295 5.59 12.77 -2.99
C GLU A 295 6.03 14.15 -3.47
N HIS A 296 6.78 14.88 -2.64
CA HIS A 296 7.35 16.18 -2.97
C HIS A 296 8.68 16.08 -3.71
#